data_AF-A0A522VSB9-F1
#
_entry.id   AF-A0A522VSB9-F1
#
_cell.length_a   1.000
_cell.length_b   1.000
_cell.length_c   1.000
_cell.angle_alpha   90.00
_cell.angle_beta   90.00
_cell.angle_gamma   90.00
#
_symmetry.space_group_name_H-M   'P 1'
#
loop_
_entity.id
_entity.type
_entity.pdbx_description
1 polymer ?
#
loop_
_entity_poly.entity_id
_entity_poly.type
_entity_poly.pdbx_seq_one_letter_code
_entity_poly.pdbx_strand_id
1 'polypeptide(L)'
;MKRLVLIRHAKSSWKNADLDDFDRPLSGRGKREAPATALRLKQLGLQPDLLLSSPAKRARKTAKIVAETLAYPVVEIRLDARLYLQGVDALEAVLAETGDADATVMLVGHNPDLTRLAERLTGETLDEIPTAGVVDIR
;
A
#
# COMPACT_ATOMS: atom_id res chain seq x y z
N MET A 1 -11.53 2.45 17.62
CA MET A 1 -11.77 1.40 16.60
C MET A 1 -10.59 1.45 15.66
N LYS A 2 -9.90 0.32 15.43
CA LYS A 2 -8.74 0.28 14.52
C LYS A 2 -9.24 0.22 13.08
N ARG A 3 -8.50 0.83 12.18
CA ARG A 3 -8.82 0.93 10.76
C ARG A 3 -7.61 0.54 9.93
N LEU A 4 -7.82 -0.29 8.92
CA LEU A 4 -6.78 -0.73 8.01
C LEU A 4 -7.12 -0.32 6.58
N VAL A 5 -6.21 0.42 5.95
CA VAL A 5 -6.35 0.87 4.57
C VAL A 5 -5.26 0.19 3.74
N LEU A 6 -5.65 -0.80 2.94
CA LEU A 6 -4.77 -1.53 2.04
C LEU A 6 -4.70 -0.80 0.70
N ILE A 7 -3.49 -0.54 0.21
CA ILE A 7 -3.25 0.16 -1.04
C ILE A 7 -2.32 -0.68 -1.90
N ARG A 8 -2.80 -1.18 -3.04
CA ARG A 8 -1.89 -1.80 -4.01
C ARG A 8 -1.08 -0.71 -4.70
N HIS A 9 0.23 -0.93 -4.86
CA HIS A 9 1.07 0.02 -5.59
C HIS A 9 0.50 0.38 -6.97
N ALA A 10 0.76 1.60 -7.43
CA ALA A 10 0.31 2.05 -8.74
C ALA A 10 1.05 1.31 -9.87
N LYS A 11 0.52 1.41 -11.10
CA LYS A 11 1.00 0.62 -12.24
C LYS A 11 2.50 0.80 -12.48
N SER A 12 3.27 -0.30 -12.42
CA SER A 12 4.70 -0.32 -12.73
C SER A 12 5.00 -0.46 -14.22
N SER A 13 6.20 -0.04 -14.60
CA SER A 13 6.76 -0.13 -15.95
C SER A 13 7.44 -1.48 -16.18
N TRP A 14 7.37 -1.97 -17.41
CA TRP A 14 8.16 -3.10 -17.93
C TRP A 14 9.07 -2.68 -19.08
N LYS A 15 9.23 -1.36 -19.31
CA LYS A 15 9.97 -0.84 -20.47
C LYS A 15 11.47 -1.17 -20.47
N ASN A 16 12.03 -1.51 -19.33
CA ASN A 16 13.41 -1.97 -19.22
C ASN A 16 13.36 -3.42 -18.73
N ALA A 17 13.72 -4.35 -19.61
CA ALA A 17 13.71 -5.78 -19.32
C ALA A 17 14.88 -6.20 -18.42
N ASP A 18 15.93 -5.37 -18.34
CA ASP A 18 17.13 -5.64 -17.55
C ASP A 18 17.00 -5.22 -16.08
N LEU A 19 15.84 -4.67 -15.68
CA LEU A 19 15.58 -4.31 -14.27
C LEU A 19 15.00 -5.49 -13.52
N ASP A 20 15.60 -5.80 -12.37
CA ASP A 20 15.01 -6.67 -11.36
C ASP A 20 13.61 -6.19 -10.97
N ASP A 21 12.70 -7.14 -10.65
CA ASP A 21 11.31 -6.79 -10.35
C ASP A 21 11.21 -5.73 -9.24
N PHE A 22 12.05 -5.86 -8.22
CA PHE A 22 12.14 -4.95 -7.08
C PHE A 22 12.39 -3.50 -7.49
N ASP A 23 13.20 -3.29 -8.52
CA ASP A 23 13.66 -1.98 -9.00
C ASP A 23 12.79 -1.38 -10.10
N ARG A 24 11.71 -2.07 -10.49
CA ARG A 24 10.79 -1.57 -11.50
C ARG A 24 10.12 -0.26 -11.06
N PRO A 25 10.26 0.82 -11.84
CA PRO A 25 9.65 2.10 -11.51
C PRO A 25 8.15 2.11 -11.83
N LEU A 26 7.45 3.13 -11.34
CA LEU A 26 6.10 3.43 -11.83
C LEU A 26 6.12 3.75 -13.33
N SER A 27 5.13 3.24 -14.03
CA SER A 27 4.83 3.62 -15.42
C SER A 27 4.31 5.05 -15.50
N GLY A 28 4.25 5.62 -16.71
CA GLY A 28 3.61 6.93 -16.93
C GLY A 28 2.15 6.96 -16.47
N ARG A 29 1.43 5.85 -16.64
CA ARG A 29 0.06 5.67 -16.12
C ARG A 29 0.05 5.66 -14.60
N GLY A 30 0.92 4.86 -13.97
CA GLY A 30 0.99 4.77 -12.50
C GLY A 30 1.36 6.08 -11.82
N LYS A 31 2.18 6.92 -12.46
CA LYS A 31 2.51 8.28 -11.98
C LYS A 31 1.30 9.23 -11.98
N ARG A 32 0.26 8.96 -12.77
CA ARG A 32 -1.01 9.72 -12.77
C ARG A 32 -2.06 9.10 -11.86
N GLU A 33 -2.10 7.77 -11.75
CA GLU A 33 -3.05 7.06 -10.88
C GLU A 33 -2.76 7.26 -9.39
N ALA A 34 -1.49 7.18 -8.97
CA ALA A 34 -1.15 7.32 -7.55
C ALA A 34 -1.62 8.66 -6.93
N PRO A 35 -1.41 9.84 -7.57
CA PRO A 35 -1.96 11.09 -7.06
C PRO A 35 -3.48 11.13 -7.00
N ALA A 36 -4.17 10.54 -7.99
CA ALA A 36 -5.63 10.49 -8.01
C ALA A 36 -6.20 9.67 -6.84
N THR A 37 -5.62 8.49 -6.60
CA THR A 37 -5.96 7.66 -5.42
C THR A 37 -5.67 8.41 -4.13
N ALA A 38 -4.51 9.05 -4.00
CA ALA A 38 -4.14 9.79 -2.79
C ALA A 38 -5.07 10.98 -2.52
N LEU A 39 -5.49 11.71 -3.57
CA LEU A 39 -6.47 12.78 -3.45
C LEU A 39 -7.83 12.25 -2.99
N ARG A 40 -8.23 11.07 -3.46
CA ARG A 40 -9.47 10.43 -3.02
C ARG A 40 -9.42 10.05 -1.53
N LEU A 41 -8.31 9.49 -1.06
CA LEU A 41 -8.09 9.22 0.36
C LEU A 41 -8.22 10.50 1.20
N LYS A 42 -7.62 11.60 0.73
CA LYS A 42 -7.70 12.92 1.37
C LYS A 42 -9.14 13.42 1.49
N GLN A 43 -9.90 13.35 0.40
CA GLN A 43 -11.31 13.79 0.36
C GLN A 43 -12.21 12.96 1.28
N LEU A 44 -11.86 11.68 1.50
CA LEU A 44 -12.57 10.79 2.42
C LEU A 44 -12.14 10.98 3.89
N GLY A 45 -11.19 11.90 4.17
CA GLY A 45 -10.67 12.13 5.51
C GLY A 45 -9.85 10.95 6.05
N LEU A 46 -9.29 10.11 5.17
CA LEU A 46 -8.47 8.98 5.57
C LEU A 46 -7.03 9.46 5.83
N GLN A 47 -6.75 9.79 7.09
CA GLN A 47 -5.41 10.14 7.55
C GLN A 47 -4.77 8.93 8.26
N PRO A 48 -3.56 8.50 7.88
CA PRO A 48 -2.86 7.46 8.61
C PRO A 48 -2.20 8.01 9.87
N ASP A 49 -2.25 7.24 10.95
CA ASP A 49 -1.32 7.36 12.08
C ASP A 49 -0.01 6.64 11.77
N LEU A 50 -0.11 5.55 10.99
CA LEU A 50 1.03 4.76 10.53
C LEU A 50 0.91 4.46 9.03
N LEU A 51 1.95 4.79 8.27
CA LEU A 51 2.08 4.45 6.85
C LEU A 51 3.22 3.44 6.62
N LEU A 52 2.85 2.20 6.29
CA LEU A 52 3.74 1.10 5.97
C LEU A 52 3.88 0.94 4.46
N SER A 53 5.08 0.57 3.98
CA SER A 53 5.27 0.27 2.56
C SER A 53 6.31 -0.83 2.32
N SER A 54 6.04 -1.65 1.30
CA SER A 54 7.08 -2.48 0.69
C SER A 54 8.25 -1.62 0.20
N PRO A 55 9.51 -2.05 0.41
CA PRO A 55 10.67 -1.30 -0.02
C PRO A 55 10.86 -1.31 -1.55
N ALA A 56 10.12 -2.12 -2.31
CA ALA A 56 10.16 -2.14 -3.77
C ALA A 56 9.87 -0.76 -4.36
N LYS A 57 10.60 -0.37 -5.41
CA LYS A 57 10.63 1.01 -5.94
C LYS A 57 9.25 1.55 -6.28
N ARG A 58 8.38 0.71 -6.86
CA ARG A 58 6.98 1.05 -7.20
C ARG A 58 6.09 1.27 -5.99
N ALA A 59 6.23 0.46 -4.94
CA ALA A 59 5.46 0.57 -3.71
C ALA A 59 5.92 1.81 -2.92
N ARG A 60 7.23 1.93 -2.68
CA ARG A 60 7.83 3.09 -2.02
C ARG A 60 7.48 4.42 -2.70
N LYS A 61 7.49 4.47 -4.05
CA LYS A 61 7.08 5.68 -4.77
C LYS A 61 5.58 5.97 -4.65
N THR A 62 4.74 4.94 -4.62
CA THR A 62 3.29 5.11 -4.38
C THR A 62 3.04 5.64 -2.97
N ALA A 63 3.67 5.04 -1.95
CA ALA A 63 3.55 5.48 -0.56
C ALA A 63 4.04 6.92 -0.36
N LYS A 64 5.15 7.31 -0.99
CA LYS A 64 5.62 8.70 -0.97
C LYS A 64 4.58 9.69 -1.53
N ILE A 65 3.93 9.36 -2.64
CA ILE A 65 2.89 10.21 -3.24
C ILE A 65 1.68 10.32 -2.31
N VAL A 66 1.27 9.20 -1.69
CA VAL A 66 0.18 9.17 -0.70
C VAL A 66 0.53 10.08 0.48
N ALA A 67 1.72 9.90 1.07
CA ALA A 67 2.20 10.69 2.19
C ALA A 67 2.22 12.19 1.89
N GLU A 68 2.83 12.60 0.77
CA GLU A 68 2.90 14.00 0.33
C GLU A 68 1.50 14.62 0.17
N THR A 69 0.54 13.86 -0.40
CA THR A 69 -0.82 14.36 -0.64
C THR A 69 -1.61 14.54 0.66
N LEU A 70 -1.44 13.59 1.60
CA LEU A 70 -2.07 13.59 2.92
C LEU A 70 -1.31 14.43 3.96
N ALA A 71 -0.23 15.12 3.56
CA ALA A 71 0.65 15.85 4.46
C ALA A 71 1.21 14.98 5.61
N TYR A 72 1.37 13.67 5.38
CA TYR A 72 2.08 12.76 6.29
C TYR A 72 3.60 12.88 6.07
N PRO A 73 4.44 12.94 7.11
CA PRO A 73 5.88 13.08 6.95
C PRO A 73 6.50 11.90 6.19
N VAL A 74 7.09 12.16 5.01
CA VAL A 74 7.69 11.10 4.17
C VAL A 74 8.78 10.31 4.91
N VAL A 75 9.48 10.96 5.84
CA VAL A 75 10.52 10.34 6.68
C VAL A 75 9.97 9.35 7.70
N GLU A 76 8.68 9.42 8.01
CA GLU A 76 7.98 8.52 8.93
C GLU A 76 7.34 7.31 8.22
N ILE A 77 7.51 7.20 6.89
CA ILE A 77 7.08 5.99 6.18
C ILE A 77 7.95 4.82 6.66
N ARG A 78 7.31 3.81 7.26
CA ARG A 78 8.02 2.61 7.71
C ARG A 78 8.11 1.62 6.55
N LEU A 79 9.34 1.30 6.16
CA LEU A 79 9.60 0.30 5.12
C LEU A 79 9.80 -1.07 5.77
N ASP A 80 9.13 -2.08 5.23
CA ASP A 80 9.25 -3.45 5.75
C ASP A 80 9.33 -4.46 4.60
N ALA A 81 10.40 -5.24 4.58
CA ALA A 81 10.70 -6.21 3.52
C ALA A 81 9.68 -7.35 3.44
N ARG A 82 8.93 -7.63 4.51
CA ARG A 82 7.84 -8.61 4.53
C ARG A 82 6.67 -8.21 3.65
N LEU A 83 6.54 -6.92 3.32
CA LEU A 83 5.46 -6.43 2.45
C LEU A 83 5.73 -6.72 0.97
N TYR A 84 6.92 -7.23 0.62
CA TYR A 84 7.28 -7.59 -0.74
C TYR A 84 7.11 -9.09 -0.99
N LEU A 85 5.87 -9.49 -1.33
CA LEU A 85 5.55 -10.83 -1.84
C LEU A 85 5.99 -11.99 -0.93
N GLN A 86 5.88 -11.83 0.39
CA GLN A 86 6.21 -12.88 1.37
C GLN A 86 4.98 -13.63 1.90
N GLY A 87 3.81 -13.39 1.33
CA GLY A 87 2.57 -14.06 1.72
C GLY A 87 1.73 -13.27 2.72
N VAL A 88 0.47 -13.67 2.82
CA VAL A 88 -0.52 -13.04 3.71
C VAL A 88 -0.12 -13.13 5.19
N ASP A 89 0.44 -14.26 5.63
CA ASP A 89 0.86 -14.45 7.02
C ASP A 89 1.96 -13.45 7.43
N ALA A 90 2.83 -13.08 6.48
CA ALA A 90 3.86 -12.06 6.72
C ALA A 90 3.26 -10.66 6.87
N LEU A 91 2.18 -10.35 6.13
CA LEU A 91 1.44 -9.09 6.32
C LEU A 91 0.72 -9.06 7.66
N GLU A 92 0.11 -10.17 8.08
CA GLU A 92 -0.54 -10.28 9.39
C GLU A 92 0.46 -10.12 10.54
N ALA A 93 1.65 -10.72 10.42
CA ALA A 93 2.72 -10.55 11.41
C ALA A 93 3.13 -9.07 11.53
N VAL A 94 3.28 -8.36 10.41
CA VAL A 94 3.56 -6.91 10.43
C VAL A 94 2.43 -6.14 11.11
N LEU A 95 1.17 -6.46 10.80
CA LEU A 95 0.02 -5.79 11.40
C LEU A 95 -0.09 -6.07 12.90
N ALA A 96 0.23 -7.28 13.35
CA ALA A 96 0.25 -7.65 14.76
C ALA A 96 1.34 -6.92 15.56
N GLU A 97 2.40 -6.45 14.89
CA GLU A 97 3.46 -5.62 15.47
C GLU A 97 3.12 -4.11 15.48
N THR A 98 1.98 -3.70 14.90
CA THR A 98 1.52 -2.30 14.99
C THR A 98 0.97 -2.00 16.38
N GLY A 99 1.15 -0.77 16.84
CA GLY A 99 0.76 -0.40 18.21
C GLY A 99 -0.76 -0.33 18.39
N ASP A 100 -1.20 -0.35 19.64
CA ASP A 100 -2.60 -0.04 19.98
C ASP A 100 -2.93 1.45 19.85
N ALA A 101 -1.91 2.30 19.80
CA ALA A 101 -2.06 3.75 19.58
C ALA A 101 -2.42 4.10 18.12
N ASP A 102 -2.10 3.22 17.15
CA ASP A 102 -2.34 3.47 15.74
C ASP A 102 -3.81 3.19 15.42
N ALA A 103 -4.63 4.25 15.31
CA ALA A 103 -6.05 4.11 15.01
C ALA A 103 -6.29 3.81 13.52
N THR A 104 -5.46 4.36 12.62
CA THR A 104 -5.51 4.12 11.18
C THR A 104 -4.13 3.72 10.65
N VAL A 105 -4.02 2.48 10.19
CA VAL A 105 -2.83 1.96 9.50
C VAL A 105 -3.08 1.95 8.00
N MET A 106 -2.22 2.60 7.23
CA MET A 106 -2.17 2.48 5.77
C MET A 106 -1.01 1.56 5.36
N LEU A 107 -1.28 0.58 4.50
CA LEU A 107 -0.28 -0.38 4.03
C LEU A 107 -0.21 -0.39 2.51
N VAL A 108 0.96 -0.03 1.95
CA VAL A 108 1.22 -0.03 0.51
C VAL A 108 2.02 -1.27 0.11
N GLY A 109 1.36 -2.20 -0.59
CA GLY A 109 1.92 -3.53 -0.88
C GLY A 109 1.60 -4.07 -2.28
N HIS A 110 1.58 -5.40 -2.39
CA HIS A 110 1.47 -6.14 -3.64
C HIS A 110 0.39 -7.23 -3.59
N ASN A 111 -0.16 -7.55 -4.75
CA ASN A 111 -0.95 -8.77 -4.92
C ASN A 111 -0.03 -9.96 -5.20
N PRO A 112 -0.44 -11.20 -4.86
CA PRO A 112 -1.77 -11.57 -4.33
C PRO A 112 -1.98 -11.29 -2.84
N ASP A 113 -0.92 -10.97 -2.10
CA ASP A 113 -0.94 -10.91 -0.63
C ASP A 113 -1.96 -9.89 -0.08
N LEU A 114 -2.07 -8.70 -0.69
CA LEU A 114 -3.07 -7.71 -0.27
C LEU A 114 -4.51 -8.19 -0.47
N THR A 115 -4.82 -8.80 -1.63
CA THR A 115 -6.16 -9.34 -1.89
C THR A 115 -6.48 -10.41 -0.85
N ARG A 116 -5.57 -11.37 -0.64
CA ARG A 116 -5.75 -12.46 0.32
C ARG A 116 -5.92 -11.96 1.76
N LEU A 117 -5.17 -10.91 2.13
CA LEU A 117 -5.31 -10.28 3.44
C LEU A 117 -6.69 -9.64 3.60
N ALA A 118 -7.16 -8.89 2.60
CA ALA A 118 -8.48 -8.30 2.62
C ALA A 118 -9.57 -9.38 2.76
N GLU A 119 -9.52 -10.42 1.94
CA GLU A 119 -10.48 -11.54 1.99
C GLU A 119 -10.46 -12.25 3.35
N ARG A 120 -9.28 -12.48 3.93
CA ARG A 120 -9.15 -13.13 5.24
C ARG A 120 -9.73 -12.29 6.37
N LEU A 121 -9.56 -10.97 6.32
CA LEU A 121 -10.04 -10.05 7.36
C LEU A 121 -11.54 -9.76 7.24
N THR A 122 -12.09 -9.70 6.03
CA THR A 122 -13.51 -9.36 5.82
C THR A 122 -14.41 -10.59 5.65
N GLY A 123 -13.85 -11.74 5.27
CA GLY A 123 -14.62 -12.92 4.88
C GLY A 123 -15.27 -12.81 3.49
N GLU A 124 -15.04 -11.71 2.75
CA GLU A 124 -15.53 -11.52 1.39
C GLU A 124 -14.53 -12.05 0.36
N THR A 125 -15.01 -12.52 -0.79
CA THR A 125 -14.15 -12.88 -1.92
C THR A 125 -13.91 -11.67 -2.81
N LEU A 126 -12.65 -11.45 -3.18
CA LEU A 126 -12.22 -10.37 -4.06
C LEU A 126 -11.44 -10.95 -5.23
N ASP A 127 -11.79 -10.60 -6.47
CA ASP A 127 -11.03 -11.05 -7.65
C ASP A 127 -9.57 -10.53 -7.60
N GLU A 128 -9.42 -9.21 -7.57
CA GLU A 128 -8.13 -8.55 -7.50
C GLU A 128 -8.29 -7.11 -7.01
N ILE A 129 -7.43 -6.66 -6.08
CA ILE A 129 -7.27 -5.22 -5.86
C ILE A 129 -6.50 -4.65 -7.06
N PRO A 130 -7.06 -3.78 -7.91
CA PRO A 130 -6.36 -3.25 -9.09
C PRO A 130 -5.16 -2.38 -8.68
N THR A 131 -4.23 -2.09 -9.60
CA THR A 131 -3.12 -1.17 -9.28
C THR A 131 -3.64 0.21 -8.89
N ALA A 132 -3.08 0.81 -7.84
CA ALA A 132 -3.62 2.02 -7.20
C ALA A 132 -5.03 1.86 -6.58
N GLY A 133 -5.54 0.62 -6.48
CA GLY A 133 -6.76 0.28 -5.79
C GLY A 133 -6.58 0.31 -4.26
N VAL A 134 -7.69 0.53 -3.57
CA VAL A 134 -7.75 0.72 -2.12
C VAL A 134 -8.86 -0.15 -1.53
N VAL A 135 -8.59 -0.78 -0.38
CA VAL A 135 -9.59 -1.41 0.48
C VAL A 135 -9.54 -0.74 1.86
N ASP A 136 -10.68 -0.30 2.37
CA ASP A 136 -10.84 0.34 3.70
C ASP A 136 -11.61 -0.63 4.61
N ILE A 137 -10.93 -1.16 5.65
CA ILE A 137 -11.45 -2.15 6.60
C ILE A 137 -11.57 -1.50 7.98
N ARG A 138 -12.72 -1.70 8.67
CA ARG A 138 -13.07 -1.08 9.95
C ARG A 138 -13.54 -2.12 10.97
#